data_AF-L1Q2Y3-F1
#
_entry.id   AF-L1Q2Y3-F1
#
_cell.length_a   1.000
_cell.length_b   1.000
_cell.length_c   1.000
_cell.angle_alpha   90.00
_cell.angle_beta   90.00
_cell.angle_gamma   90.00
#
_symmetry.space_group_name_H-M   'P 1'
#
loop_
_entity.id
_entity.type
_entity.pdbx_description
1 polymer ?
#
loop_
_entity_poly.entity_id
_entity_poly.type
_entity_poly.pdbx_seq_one_letter_code
_entity_poly.pdbx_strand_id
1 'polypeptide(L)'
;MNKITDDILCKVEKPSRYVGGELNQVIKNPEDVNIRFAFCFPDVYEVGMSHLGTRILYHTINERKDTYCERVFAPWPDMEALMRENDIKLFTLKLKLH
;
A
#
# COMPACT_ATOMS: atom_id res chain seq x y z
N MET A 1 -5.03 -12.78 -10.75
CA MET A 1 -4.74 -12.29 -9.39
C MET A 1 -5.95 -11.49 -8.96
N ASN A 2 -6.67 -11.92 -7.92
CA ASN A 2 -7.89 -11.24 -7.48
C ASN A 2 -7.51 -9.86 -6.94
N LYS A 3 -8.14 -8.82 -7.49
CA LYS A 3 -7.97 -7.43 -7.08
C LYS A 3 -9.11 -7.05 -6.15
N ILE A 4 -8.88 -6.05 -5.32
CA ILE A 4 -9.95 -5.42 -4.56
C ILE A 4 -10.89 -4.71 -5.51
N THR A 5 -12.18 -5.00 -5.38
CA THR A 5 -13.27 -4.35 -6.10
C THR A 5 -13.97 -3.34 -5.20
N ASP A 6 -14.69 -2.38 -5.80
CA ASP A 6 -15.52 -1.43 -5.06
C ASP A 6 -16.56 -2.13 -4.16
N ASP A 7 -17.07 -3.30 -4.55
CA ASP A 7 -17.97 -4.12 -3.74
C ASP A 7 -17.33 -4.56 -2.41
N ILE A 8 -16.05 -4.95 -2.44
CA ILE A 8 -15.29 -5.31 -1.23
C ILE A 8 -14.99 -4.07 -0.39
N LEU A 9 -14.61 -2.96 -1.03
CA LEU A 9 -14.34 -1.71 -0.33
C LEU A 9 -15.59 -1.17 0.38
N CYS A 10 -16.78 -1.31 -0.17
CA CYS A 10 -18.02 -0.89 0.48
C CYS A 10 -18.40 -1.72 1.72
N LYS A 11 -17.76 -2.88 1.93
CA LYS A 11 -18.05 -3.79 3.06
C LYS A 11 -17.17 -3.57 4.28
N VAL A 12 -16.16 -2.70 4.20
CA VAL A 12 -15.20 -2.44 5.29
C VAL A 12 -15.47 -1.11 5.98
N GLU A 13 -15.10 -1.00 7.25
CA GLU A 13 -15.39 0.18 8.10
C GLU A 13 -14.75 1.46 7.56
N LYS A 14 -13.52 1.37 7.07
CA LYS A 14 -12.76 2.51 6.52
C LYS A 14 -12.14 2.16 5.17
N PRO A 15 -12.90 2.30 4.06
CA PRO A 15 -12.42 1.99 2.71
C PRO A 15 -11.23 2.87 2.30
N SER A 16 -11.19 4.10 2.81
CA SER A 16 -10.13 5.08 2.58
C SER A 16 -8.73 4.62 3.01
N ARG A 17 -8.62 3.59 3.87
CA ARG A 17 -7.33 2.98 4.25
C ARG A 17 -6.67 2.21 3.11
N TYR A 18 -7.45 1.82 2.11
CA TYR A 18 -7.03 0.90 1.04
C TYR A 18 -6.98 1.57 -0.34
N VAL A 19 -7.56 2.76 -0.46
CA VAL A 19 -7.46 3.58 -1.67
C VAL A 19 -6.11 4.31 -1.67
N GLY A 20 -5.36 4.17 -2.76
CA GLY A 20 -4.11 4.89 -2.97
C GLY A 20 -4.33 6.37 -3.30
N GLY A 21 -3.31 7.04 -3.86
CA GLY A 21 -3.44 8.42 -4.36
C GLY A 21 -3.05 9.51 -3.37
N GLU A 22 -2.24 9.19 -2.36
CA GLU A 22 -1.75 10.18 -1.40
C GLU A 22 -0.87 11.26 -2.07
N LEU A 23 -0.89 12.49 -1.53
CA LEU A 23 -0.09 13.62 -2.04
C LEU A 23 1.42 13.31 -2.16
N ASN A 24 1.94 12.41 -1.31
CA ASN A 24 3.36 12.03 -1.28
C ASN A 24 3.63 10.64 -1.90
N GLN A 25 2.68 10.11 -2.68
CA GLN A 25 2.89 8.86 -3.38
C GLN A 25 3.93 9.05 -4.48
N VAL A 26 4.95 8.20 -4.48
CA VAL A 26 5.96 8.18 -5.54
C VAL A 26 5.54 7.12 -6.55
N ILE A 27 5.46 7.51 -7.81
CA ILE A 27 5.10 6.61 -8.91
C ILE A 27 6.30 6.54 -9.85
N LYS A 28 6.88 5.35 -9.96
CA LYS A 28 7.95 5.03 -10.91
C LYS A 28 7.51 3.90 -11.83
N ASN A 29 8.10 3.86 -13.02
CA ASN A 29 7.97 2.73 -13.92
C ASN A 29 8.83 1.56 -13.37
N PRO A 30 8.24 0.38 -13.12
CA PRO A 30 9.00 -0.79 -12.70
C PRO A 30 10.12 -1.23 -13.66
N GLU A 31 10.03 -0.87 -14.95
CA GLU A 31 11.05 -1.19 -15.95
C GLU A 31 12.30 -0.31 -15.85
N ASP A 32 12.17 0.88 -15.24
CA ASP A 32 13.24 1.87 -15.12
C ASP A 32 14.03 1.74 -13.79
N VAL A 33 13.70 0.75 -12.96
CA VAL A 33 14.29 0.55 -11.62
C VAL A 33 14.90 -0.83 -11.48
N ASN A 34 16.07 -0.89 -10.85
CA ASN A 34 16.79 -2.13 -10.60
C ASN A 34 16.34 -2.83 -9.32
N ILE A 35 15.87 -2.06 -8.33
CA ILE A 35 15.54 -2.55 -6.99
C ILE A 35 14.12 -2.16 -6.63
N ARG A 36 13.31 -3.16 -6.27
CA ARG A 36 11.95 -2.97 -5.78
C ARG A 36 11.86 -3.47 -4.35
N PHE A 37 11.36 -2.64 -3.47
CA PHE A 37 11.20 -2.97 -2.06
C PHE A 37 9.93 -2.36 -1.51
N ALA A 38 9.42 -2.97 -0.45
CA ALA A 38 8.21 -2.53 0.22
C ALA A 38 8.48 -2.41 1.72
N PHE A 39 8.15 -1.26 2.30
CA PHE A 39 8.08 -1.14 3.74
C PHE A 39 6.74 -1.72 4.22
N CYS A 40 6.82 -2.84 4.94
CA CYS A 40 5.67 -3.50 5.53
C CYS A 40 5.51 -3.07 6.99
N PHE A 41 4.45 -2.32 7.28
CA PHE A 41 4.07 -1.97 8.63
C PHE A 41 3.09 -3.02 9.16
N PRO A 42 3.37 -3.62 10.33
CA PRO A 42 2.49 -4.60 10.95
C PRO A 42 1.29 -3.94 11.66
N ASP A 43 0.82 -2.80 11.16
CA ASP A 43 -0.26 -2.01 11.74
C ASP A 43 -1.03 -1.28 10.63
N VAL A 44 -2.19 -0.71 10.99
CA VAL A 44 -3.05 0.01 10.07
C VAL A 44 -2.40 1.28 9.54
N TYR A 45 -2.90 1.69 8.38
CA TYR A 45 -2.50 2.91 7.69
C TYR A 45 -2.34 4.14 8.60
N GLU A 46 -3.33 4.44 9.45
CA GLU A 46 -3.33 5.63 10.31
C GLU A 46 -2.15 5.64 11.31
N VAL A 47 -1.84 4.47 11.88
CA VAL A 47 -0.72 4.29 12.81
C VAL A 47 0.60 4.34 12.04
N GLY A 48 0.69 3.61 10.93
CA GLY A 48 1.91 3.55 10.12
C GLY A 48 2.28 4.90 9.49
N MET A 49 1.31 5.72 9.09
CA MET A 49 1.56 7.05 8.54
C MET A 49 2.12 8.06 9.56
N SER A 50 1.86 7.82 10.85
CA SER A 50 2.39 8.66 11.93
C SER A 50 3.88 8.39 12.22
N HIS A 51 4.48 7.37 11.59
CA HIS A 51 5.89 7.04 11.78
C HIS A 51 6.80 7.94 10.92
N LEU A 52 7.39 8.96 11.54
CA LEU A 52 8.26 9.91 10.85
C LEU A 52 9.51 9.24 10.22
N GLY A 53 10.16 8.31 10.93
CA GLY A 53 11.34 7.62 10.43
C GLY A 53 11.08 6.87 9.12
N THR A 54 9.94 6.18 9.04
CA THR A 54 9.46 5.53 7.81
C THR A 54 9.31 6.51 6.66
N ARG A 55 8.71 7.68 6.93
CA ARG A 55 8.48 8.69 5.88
C ARG A 55 9.80 9.21 5.32
N ILE A 56 10.78 9.46 6.19
CA ILE A 56 12.13 9.87 5.80
C ILE A 56 12.77 8.78 4.93
N LEU A 57 12.80 7.53 5.39
CA LEU A 57 13.41 6.43 4.65
C LEU A 57 12.70 6.19 3.31
N TYR A 58 11.37 6.19 3.30
CA TYR A 58 10.58 6.06 2.07
C TYR A 58 10.93 7.15 1.06
N HIS A 59 11.07 8.40 1.53
CA HIS A 59 11.47 9.52 0.68
C HIS A 59 12.89 9.35 0.17
N THR A 60 13.87 9.22 1.07
CA THR A 60 15.30 9.12 0.74
C THR A 60 15.61 7.99 -0.23
N ILE A 61 14.97 6.82 -0.05
CA ILE A 61 15.22 5.73 -0.97
C ILE A 61 14.56 6.02 -2.33
N ASN A 62 13.33 6.55 -2.33
CA ASN A 62 12.67 6.94 -3.59
C ASN A 62 13.33 8.14 -4.30
N GLU A 63 14.21 8.92 -3.68
CA GLU A 63 15.02 9.91 -4.40
C GLU A 63 16.03 9.26 -5.35
N ARG A 64 16.43 8.01 -5.08
CA ARG A 64 17.34 7.27 -5.95
C ARG A 64 16.64 6.83 -7.23
N LYS A 65 17.27 7.04 -8.39
CA LYS A 65 16.68 6.68 -9.70
C LYS A 65 16.50 5.17 -9.89
N ASP A 66 17.38 4.36 -9.30
CA ASP A 66 17.44 2.91 -9.47
C ASP A 66 16.51 2.11 -8.56
N THR A 67 15.79 2.76 -7.64
CA THR A 67 14.96 2.07 -6.65
C THR A 67 13.51 2.51 -6.69
N TYR A 68 12.61 1.60 -6.30
CA TYR A 68 11.21 1.92 -6.11
C TYR A 68 10.70 1.36 -4.78
N CYS A 69 10.43 2.26 -3.83
CA CYS A 69 9.80 1.92 -2.57
C CYS A 69 8.29 1.98 -2.69
N GLU A 70 7.64 0.93 -2.21
CA GLU A 70 6.21 0.96 -1.91
C GLU A 70 5.99 0.83 -0.40
N ARG A 71 4.78 1.11 0.07
CA ARG A 71 4.37 0.95 1.47
C ARG A 71 3.20 -0.03 1.53
N VAL A 72 3.27 -0.92 2.51
CA VAL A 72 2.26 -1.94 2.81
C VAL A 72 1.89 -1.79 4.28
N PHE A 73 0.61 -1.89 4.58
CA PHE A 73 0.07 -1.81 5.93
C PHE A 73 -0.74 -3.07 6.21
N ALA A 74 -0.86 -3.45 7.48
CA ALA A 74 -1.72 -4.55 7.85
C ALA A 74 -3.18 -4.18 7.56
N PRO A 75 -3.96 -5.06 6.90
CA PRO A 75 -5.39 -4.85 6.77
C PRO A 75 -6.04 -4.90 8.15
N TRP A 76 -7.10 -4.11 8.34
CA TRP A 76 -7.94 -4.24 9.52
C TRP A 76 -8.69 -5.60 9.47
N PRO A 77 -9.12 -6.17 10.62
CA PRO A 77 -9.67 -7.53 10.65
C PRO A 77 -10.87 -7.76 9.70
N ASP A 78 -11.68 -6.73 9.44
CA ASP A 78 -12.79 -6.77 8.49
C ASP A 78 -12.31 -7.00 7.05
N MET A 79 -11.30 -6.23 6.62
CA MET A 79 -10.67 -6.35 5.31
C MET A 79 -9.84 -7.62 5.21
N GLU A 80 -9.15 -8.02 6.28
CA GLU A 80 -8.39 -9.27 6.32
C GLU A 80 -9.30 -10.47 6.05
N ALA A 81 -10.46 -10.53 6.71
CA ALA A 81 -11.44 -11.59 6.51
C ALA A 81 -11.91 -11.65 5.06
N LEU A 82 -12.29 -10.51 4.48
CA LEU A 82 -12.71 -10.42 3.08
C LEU A 82 -11.59 -10.79 2.11
N MET A 83 -10.34 -10.38 2.39
CA MET A 83 -9.19 -10.74 1.58
C MET A 83 -8.94 -12.25 1.60
N ARG A 84 -9.07 -12.90 2.76
CA ARG A 84 -8.91 -14.35 2.89
C ARG A 84 -10.04 -15.12 2.19
N GLU A 85 -11.27 -14.66 2.33
CA GLU A 85 -12.44 -15.27 1.66
C GLU A 85 -12.33 -15.20 0.13
N ASN A 86 -11.81 -14.08 -0.39
CA ASN A 86 -11.73 -13.82 -1.83
C ASN A 86 -10.35 -14.17 -2.45
N ASP A 87 -9.46 -14.85 -1.72
CA ASP A 87 -8.08 -15.16 -2.13
C ASP A 87 -7.30 -13.94 -2.66
N ILE A 88 -7.48 -12.79 -1.99
CA ILE A 88 -6.79 -11.55 -2.30
C ILE A 88 -5.48 -11.49 -1.52
N LYS A 89 -4.38 -11.40 -2.25
CA LYS A 89 -3.05 -11.22 -1.66
C LYS A 89 -2.88 -9.81 -1.10
N LEU A 90 -2.03 -9.69 -0.09
CA LEU A 90 -1.61 -8.39 0.43
C LEU A 90 -0.97 -7.55 -0.69
N PHE A 91 -1.29 -6.26 -0.68
CA PHE A 91 -0.95 -5.32 -1.73
C PHE A 91 -0.42 -4.02 -1.11
N THR A 92 0.28 -3.23 -1.93
CA THR A 92 0.79 -1.91 -1.54
C THR A 92 -0.29 -0.85 -1.75
N LEU A 93 -0.18 0.30 -1.09
CA LEU A 93 -1.06 1.46 -1.34
C LEU A 93 -0.97 2.06 -2.75
N LYS A 94 -0.29 1.40 -3.69
CA LYS A 94 -0.24 1.81 -5.08
C LYS A 94 -1.58 1.64 -5.82
N LEU A 95 -2.55 0.93 -5.22
CA LEU A 95 -3.72 0.43 -5.94
C LEU A 95 -4.39 1.50 -6.81
N LYS A 96 -4.20 1.40 -8.13
CA LYS A 96 -5.08 2.01 -9.13
C LYS A 96 -6.29 1.08 -9.24
N LEU A 97 -7.46 1.59 -8.91
CA LEU A 97 -8.75 0.97 -9.23
C LEU A 97 -8.93 1.06 -10.75
N HIS A 98 -8.44 0.06 -11.49
CA HIS A 98 -8.78 -0.21 -12.90
C HIS A 98 -8.73 -1.73 -13.15
#